data_AF-L5N2X0-F1
#
_entry.id   AF-L5N2X0-F1
#
_cell.length_a   1.000
_cell.length_b   1.000
_cell.length_c   1.000
_cell.angle_alpha   90.00
_cell.angle_beta   90.00
_cell.angle_gamma   90.00
#
_symmetry.space_group_name_H-M   'P 1'
#
loop_
_entity.id
_entity.type
_entity.pdbx_description
1 polymer ?
#
loop_
_entity_poly.entity_id
_entity_poly.type
_entity_poly.pdbx_seq_one_letter_code
_entity_poly.pdbx_strand_id
1 'polypeptide(L)' 'MTTLKGKVIGFGLTGSHCTYHEVFPIMQQLVDKGATVIPILSYTVQKTDTRFGDAEDHLKKV' A
#
# COMPACT_ATOMS: atom_id res chain seq x y z
N MET A 1 20.28 -8.66 2.10
CA MET A 1 20.78 -7.46 2.83
C MET A 1 19.58 -6.62 3.24
N THR A 2 19.39 -6.33 4.53
CA THR A 2 18.29 -5.49 5.04
C THR A 2 18.72 -4.01 5.03
N THR A 3 18.60 -3.35 3.88
CA THR A 3 19.10 -1.98 3.66
C THR A 3 18.24 -0.89 4.30
N LEU A 4 17.01 -1.21 4.74
CA LEU A 4 16.06 -0.26 5.31
C LEU A 4 15.71 -0.54 6.78
N LYS A 5 16.46 -1.44 7.45
CA LYS A 5 16.21 -1.81 8.85
C LYS A 5 16.16 -0.59 9.76
N GLY A 6 15.07 -0.46 10.53
CA GLY A 6 14.85 0.64 11.48
C GLY A 6 14.39 1.95 10.86
N LYS A 7 14.09 1.98 9.55
CA LYS A 7 13.43 3.13 8.90
C LYS A 7 11.92 2.97 8.93
N VAL A 8 11.23 4.07 9.19
CA VAL A 8 9.77 4.18 9.08
C VAL A 8 9.45 4.94 7.80
N ILE A 9 8.63 4.36 6.93
CA ILE A 9 8.27 4.91 5.62
C ILE A 9 6.75 5.06 5.56
N GLY A 10 6.26 6.29 5.39
CA GLY A 10 4.88 6.53 5.02
C GLY A 10 4.65 6.22 3.54
N PHE A 11 3.70 5.34 3.23
CA PHE A 11 3.37 4.96 1.86
C PHE A 11 1.98 5.50 1.48
N GLY A 12 1.95 6.60 0.74
CA GLY A 12 0.71 7.23 0.29
C GLY A 12 0.07 6.44 -0.85
N LEU A 13 -1.22 6.08 -0.70
CA LEU A 13 -2.03 5.52 -1.77
C LEU A 13 -3.25 6.42 -2.00
N THR A 14 -3.38 6.92 -3.23
CA THR A 14 -4.43 7.87 -3.63
C THR A 14 -5.35 7.25 -4.68
N GLY A 15 -6.36 8.02 -5.14
CA GLY A 15 -7.36 7.54 -6.10
C GLY A 15 -6.76 7.29 -7.48
N SER A 16 -6.72 6.01 -7.88
CA SER A 16 -6.42 5.48 -9.21
C SER A 16 -6.40 3.94 -9.10
N HIS A 17 -7.53 3.33 -8.76
CA HIS A 17 -7.60 1.94 -8.26
C HIS A 17 -7.02 0.89 -9.21
N CYS A 18 -6.93 1.17 -10.52
CA CYS A 18 -6.30 0.28 -11.48
C CYS A 18 -4.79 0.06 -11.24
N THR A 19 -4.07 0.96 -10.56
CA THR A 19 -2.61 0.85 -10.36
C THR A 19 -2.21 0.13 -9.08
N TYR A 20 -3.18 -0.31 -8.26
CA TYR A 20 -2.91 -0.91 -6.94
C TYR A 20 -2.10 -2.21 -7.04
N HIS A 21 -2.36 -3.00 -8.08
CA HIS A 21 -1.64 -4.24 -8.34
C HIS A 21 -0.14 -4.04 -8.63
N GLU A 22 0.25 -2.86 -9.13
CA GLU A 22 1.64 -2.52 -9.43
C GLU A 22 2.39 -2.05 -8.18
N VAL A 23 1.69 -1.41 -7.23
CA VAL A 23 2.31 -0.79 -6.05
C VAL A 23 2.36 -1.68 -4.82
N PHE A 24 1.43 -2.63 -4.65
CA PHE A 24 1.49 -3.60 -3.54
C PHE A 24 2.80 -4.42 -3.52
N PRO A 25 3.33 -4.92 -4.66
CA PRO A 25 4.63 -5.59 -4.68
C PRO A 25 5.77 -4.67 -4.23
N ILE A 26 5.71 -3.37 -4.55
CA ILE A 26 6.73 -2.39 -4.13
C ILE A 26 6.66 -2.16 -2.62
N MET A 27 5.46 -2.06 -2.07
CA MET A 27 5.25 -1.97 -0.62
C MET A 27 5.85 -3.18 0.10
N GLN A 28 5.60 -4.39 -0.41
CA GLN A 28 6.19 -5.62 0.13
C GLN A 28 7.71 -5.62 0.06
N GLN A 29 8.31 -5.16 -1.05
CA GLN A 29 9.77 -5.05 -1.16
C GLN A 29 10.39 -4.11 -0.12
N LEU A 30 9.68 -3.06 0.32
CA LEU A 30 10.15 -2.16 1.38
C LEU A 30 10.16 -2.88 2.73
N VAL A 31 9.11 -3.66 3.03
CA VAL A 31 9.01 -4.51 4.21
C VAL A 31 10.13 -5.57 4.21
N ASP A 32 10.34 -6.26 3.09
CA ASP A 32 11.37 -7.30 2.92
C ASP A 32 12.79 -6.73 3.10
N LYS A 33 12.99 -5.44 2.80
CA LYS A 33 14.25 -4.71 3.04
C LYS A 33 14.43 -4.27 4.50
N GLY A 34 13.43 -4.52 5.36
CA GLY A 34 13.45 -4.26 6.80
C GLY A 34 12.82 -2.93 7.23
N ALA A 35 12.13 -2.22 6.34
CA ALA A 35 11.43 -0.99 6.70
C ALA A 35 10.13 -1.29 7.46
N THR A 36 9.76 -0.42 8.40
CA THR A 36 8.38 -0.33 8.89
C THR A 36 7.60 0.56 7.93
N VAL A 37 6.62 0.02 7.21
CA VAL A 37 5.80 0.77 6.25
C VAL A 37 4.47 1.14 6.89
N ILE A 38 4.08 2.41 6.82
CA ILE A 38 2.81 2.93 7.32
C ILE A 38 1.99 3.41 6.11
N PRO A 39 0.90 2.73 5.73
CA PRO A 39 0.07 3.17 4.63
C PRO A 39 -0.74 4.42 4.99
N ILE A 40 -0.79 5.38 4.07
CA ILE A 40 -1.56 6.62 4.19
C ILE A 40 -2.54 6.65 3.03
N LEU A 41 -3.80 6.32 3.32
CA LEU A 41 -4.82 6.08 2.29
C LEU A 41 -5.75 7.29 2.14
N SER A 42 -6.04 7.71 0.92
CA SER A 42 -7.07 8.73 0.69
C SER A 42 -8.48 8.20 1.00
N TYR A 43 -9.45 9.10 1.22
CA TYR A 43 -10.85 8.75 1.46
C TYR A 43 -11.41 7.79 0.40
N THR A 44 -11.11 8.04 -0.87
CA THR A 44 -11.57 7.24 -2.01
C THR A 44 -10.99 5.82 -2.00
N VAL A 45 -9.78 5.62 -1.48
CA VAL A 45 -9.21 4.26 -1.33
C VAL A 45 -9.94 3.49 -0.23
N GLN A 46 -10.32 4.17 0.85
CA GLN A 46 -10.94 3.54 2.03
C GLN A 46 -12.43 3.25 1.86
N LYS A 47 -13.14 4.01 1.00
CA LYS A 47 -14.62 4.02 0.98
C LYS A 47 -15.25 3.79 -0.40
N THR A 48 -14.46 3.64 -1.45
CA THR A 48 -15.00 3.52 -2.81
C THR A 48 -14.69 2.15 -3.38
N ASP A 49 -15.73 1.32 -3.47
CA ASP A 49 -15.70 0.07 -4.23
C ASP A 49 -15.61 0.40 -5.72
N THR A 50 -14.78 -0.34 -6.43
CA THR A 50 -14.58 -0.12 -7.86
C THR A 50 -14.58 -1.46 -8.60
N ARG A 51 -14.70 -1.38 -9.93
CA ARG A 51 -14.50 -2.54 -10.82
C ARG A 51 -13.19 -3.31 -10.56
N PHE A 52 -12.18 -2.69 -9.95
CA PHE A 52 -10.86 -3.27 -9.72
C PHE A 52 -10.69 -3.92 -8.34
N GLY A 53 -11.76 -3.95 -7.55
CA GLY A 53 -11.78 -4.50 -6.19
C GLY A 53 -12.63 -3.65 -5.26
N ASP A 54 -13.12 -4.30 -4.21
CA ASP A 54 -13.82 -3.63 -3.12
C ASP A 54 -12.81 -2.95 -2.20
N ALA A 55 -13.21 -1.85 -1.58
CA ALA A 55 -12.34 -1.10 -0.68
C ALA A 55 -11.84 -1.99 0.47
N GLU A 56 -12.67 -2.93 0.93
CA GLU A 56 -12.32 -3.90 1.98
C GLU A 56 -11.19 -4.85 1.55
N ASP A 57 -11.16 -5.29 0.29
CA ASP A 57 -10.13 -6.16 -0.24
C ASP A 57 -8.79 -5.44 -0.41
N HIS A 58 -8.82 -4.14 -0.71
CA HIS A 58 -7.63 -3.32 -0.73
C HIS A 58 -7.07 -3.10 0.67
N LEU A 59 -7.93 -2.86 1.67
CA LEU A 59 -7.53 -2.69 3.07
C LEU A 59 -6.89 -3.96 3.66
N LYS A 60 -7.33 -5.15 3.27
CA LYS A 60 -6.73 -6.43 3.70
C LYS A 60 -5.30 -6.66 3.18
N LYS A 61 -4.89 -5.93 2.14
CA LYS A 61 -3.58 -6.08 1.48
C LYS A 61 -2.53 -5.07 1.96
N VAL A 62 -2.90 -4.16 2.86
CA VAL A 62 -2.03 -3.09 3.37
C VAL A 62 -1.64 -3.33 4.82
#